data_AF-A0A951JNE5-F1
#
_entry.id   AF-A0A951JNE5-F1
#
_cell.length_a   1.000
_cell.length_b   1.000
_cell.length_c   1.000
_cell.angle_alpha   90.00
_cell.angle_beta   90.00
_cell.angle_gamma   90.00
#
_symmetry.space_group_name_H-M   'P 1'
#
loop_
_entity.id
_entity.type
_entity.pdbx_description
1 polymer ?
#
loop_
_entity_poly.entity_id
_entity_poly.type
_entity_poly.pdbx_seq_one_letter_code
_entity_poly.pdbx_strand_id
1 'polypeptide(L)'
;MPPIAYAIPVFGVLALLYTLWRSAWVTRQDAGNERMSSIAGHIADGALAFLKAEYRVLAAFAVIACLFLGYLSLSDERSHPAIIGAFLVGALFSALAGFIGMRIATRANVRTAQAARSSLSKALDVSFAGGSVMGMGVAGLAVLGLGSLFILFYYMFAEGYGANSLEMERALEVLTGFSLGAES
;
A
#
# COMPACT_ATOMS: atom_id res chain seq x y z
N MET A 1 -25.25 -6.61 6.13
CA MET A 1 -24.39 -5.52 5.60
C MET A 1 -25.17 -4.64 4.62
N PRO A 2 -25.13 -3.30 4.72
CA PRO A 2 -25.75 -2.44 3.71
C PRO A 2 -24.97 -2.49 2.38
N PRO A 3 -25.63 -2.39 1.21
CA PRO A 3 -24.98 -2.44 -0.10
C PRO A 3 -23.86 -1.39 -0.30
N ILE A 4 -23.91 -0.28 0.44
CA ILE A 4 -22.89 0.78 0.40
C ILE A 4 -21.51 0.31 0.86
N ALA A 5 -21.42 -0.73 1.69
CA ALA A 5 -20.14 -1.25 2.16
C ALA A 5 -19.27 -1.80 1.00
N TYR A 6 -19.90 -2.33 -0.05
CA TYR A 6 -19.19 -2.81 -1.24
C TYR A 6 -18.61 -1.68 -2.11
N ALA A 7 -19.06 -0.44 -1.91
CA ALA A 7 -18.46 0.70 -2.60
C ALA A 7 -17.02 0.96 -2.14
N ILE A 8 -16.67 0.59 -0.90
CA ILE A 8 -15.35 0.81 -0.30
C ILE A 8 -14.25 0.15 -1.14
N PRO A 9 -14.22 -1.19 -1.34
CA PRO A 9 -13.18 -1.81 -2.16
C PRO A 9 -13.22 -1.33 -3.62
N VAL A 10 -14.39 -0.97 -4.16
CA VAL A 10 -14.51 -0.41 -5.51
C VAL A 10 -13.76 0.91 -5.64
N PHE A 11 -13.87 1.82 -4.66
CA PHE A 11 -13.08 3.05 -4.64
C PHE A 11 -11.58 2.78 -4.53
N GLY A 12 -11.19 1.74 -3.78
CA GLY A 12 -9.80 1.26 -3.75
C GLY A 12 -9.30 0.88 -5.15
N VAL A 13 -10.07 0.08 -5.90
CA VAL A 13 -9.74 -0.30 -7.28
C VAL A 13 -9.63 0.93 -8.19
N LEU A 14 -10.57 1.87 -8.10
CA LEU A 14 -10.54 3.11 -8.90
C LEU A 14 -9.29 3.95 -8.60
N ALA A 15 -8.88 4.05 -7.33
CA ALA A 15 -7.64 4.73 -6.94
C ALA A 15 -6.39 4.05 -7.52
N LEU A 16 -6.36 2.72 -7.58
CA LEU A 16 -5.27 1.97 -8.21
C LEU A 16 -5.23 2.15 -9.74
N LEU A 17 -6.38 2.18 -10.40
CA LEU A 17 -6.46 2.50 -11.83
C LEU A 17 -5.92 3.91 -12.12
N TYR A 18 -6.30 4.90 -11.29
CA TYR A 18 -5.75 6.25 -11.37
C TYR A 18 -4.22 6.25 -11.18
N THR A 19 -3.74 5.53 -10.17
CA THR A 19 -2.31 5.37 -9.86
C THR A 19 -1.53 4.83 -11.06
N LEU A 20 -2.04 3.77 -11.70
CA LEU A 20 -1.43 3.17 -12.90
C LEU A 20 -1.42 4.16 -14.07
N TRP A 21 -2.54 4.84 -14.30
CA TRP A 21 -2.65 5.82 -15.38
C TRP A 21 -1.67 6.99 -15.20
N ARG A 22 -1.60 7.59 -14.00
CA ARG A 22 -0.67 8.67 -13.69
C ARG A 22 0.79 8.21 -13.73
N SER A 23 1.08 7.01 -13.26
CA SER A 23 2.42 6.41 -13.33
C SER A 23 2.89 6.24 -14.78
N ALA A 24 2.00 5.78 -15.66
CA ALA A 24 2.27 5.69 -17.09
C ALA A 24 2.48 7.07 -17.72
N TRP A 25 1.67 8.07 -17.34
CA TRP A 25 1.82 9.43 -17.83
C TRP A 25 3.16 10.05 -17.42
N VAL A 26 3.59 9.89 -16.17
CA VAL A 26 4.90 10.35 -15.70
C VAL A 26 6.01 9.63 -16.47
N THR A 27 5.93 8.30 -16.62
CA THR A 27 6.98 7.53 -17.30
C THR A 27 7.17 7.94 -18.77
N ARG A 28 6.12 8.44 -19.42
CA ARG A 28 6.15 8.95 -20.80
C ARG A 28 6.78 10.34 -20.95
N GLN A 29 7.02 11.07 -19.86
CA GLN A 29 7.70 12.37 -19.95
C GLN A 29 9.18 12.18 -20.32
N ASP A 30 9.75 13.20 -20.95
CA ASP A 30 11.15 13.23 -21.39
C ASP A 30 12.11 13.10 -20.19
N ALA A 31 12.99 12.11 -20.26
CA ALA A 31 14.03 11.86 -19.25
C ALA A 31 15.26 12.77 -19.42
N GLY A 32 15.27 13.62 -20.45
CA GLY A 32 16.36 14.55 -20.72
C GLY A 32 17.50 13.90 -21.49
N ASN A 33 18.70 14.46 -21.33
CA ASN A 33 19.88 14.01 -22.06
C ASN A 33 20.51 12.75 -21.43
N GLU A 34 21.50 12.19 -22.12
CA GLU A 34 22.22 10.97 -21.72
C GLU A 34 22.83 11.09 -20.31
N ARG A 35 23.42 12.23 -19.97
CA ARG A 35 23.99 12.48 -18.64
C ARG A 35 22.91 12.43 -17.55
N MET A 36 21.75 13.05 -17.79
CA MET A 36 20.62 13.00 -16.85
C MET A 36 20.08 11.59 -16.69
N SER A 37 19.90 10.86 -17.79
CA SER A 37 19.42 9.48 -17.78
C SER A 37 20.39 8.52 -17.07
N SER A 38 21.70 8.69 -17.26
CA SER A 38 22.74 7.90 -16.59
C SER A 38 22.71 8.11 -15.07
N ILE A 39 22.65 9.36 -14.60
CA ILE A 39 22.53 9.67 -13.17
C ILE A 39 21.24 9.09 -12.59
N ALA A 40 20.12 9.24 -13.30
CA ALA A 40 18.84 8.69 -12.88
C ALA A 40 18.87 7.15 -12.76
N GLY A 41 19.59 6.48 -13.67
CA GLY A 41 19.84 5.04 -13.60
C GLY A 41 20.54 4.64 -12.31
N HIS A 42 21.66 5.30 -11.97
CA HIS A 42 22.38 5.02 -10.73
C HIS A 42 21.54 5.25 -9.47
N ILE A 43 20.70 6.29 -9.46
CA ILE A 43 19.78 6.55 -8.35
C ILE A 43 18.73 5.43 -8.25
N ALA A 44 18.15 5.01 -9.38
CA ALA A 44 17.14 3.95 -9.41
C ALA A 44 17.72 2.60 -8.94
N ASP A 45 18.92 2.26 -9.40
CA ASP A 45 19.62 1.03 -8.98
C ASP A 45 19.93 1.04 -7.49
N GLY A 46 20.45 2.17 -6.97
CA GLY A 46 20.71 2.34 -5.54
C GLY A 46 19.44 2.23 -4.69
N ALA A 47 18.35 2.87 -5.13
CA ALA A 47 17.06 2.80 -4.44
C ALA A 47 16.49 1.38 -4.42
N LEU A 48 16.52 0.66 -5.54
CA LEU A 48 16.05 -0.73 -5.60
C LEU A 48 16.93 -1.68 -4.79
N ALA A 49 18.24 -1.44 -4.74
CA ALA A 49 19.15 -2.20 -3.88
C ALA A 49 18.84 -1.98 -2.39
N PHE A 50 18.61 -0.73 -1.98
CA PHE A 50 18.17 -0.37 -0.63
C PHE A 50 16.86 -1.07 -0.28
N LEU A 51 15.83 -0.95 -1.13
CA LEU A 51 14.52 -1.55 -0.89
C LEU A 51 14.59 -3.08 -0.76
N LYS A 52 15.42 -3.74 -1.56
CA LYS A 52 15.65 -5.19 -1.45
C LYS A 52 16.30 -5.58 -0.13
N ALA A 53 17.23 -4.76 0.37
CA ALA A 53 17.86 -4.98 1.67
C ALA A 53 16.87 -4.74 2.82
N GLU A 54 16.12 -3.65 2.75
CA GLU A 54 15.06 -3.29 3.70
C GLU A 54 14.01 -4.40 3.78
N TYR A 55 13.47 -4.85 2.65
CA TYR A 55 12.42 -5.89 2.62
C TYR A 55 12.90 -7.24 3.15
N ARG A 56 14.20 -7.53 3.05
CA ARG A 56 14.76 -8.74 3.67
C ARG A 56 14.71 -8.67 5.20
N VAL A 57 15.00 -7.50 5.77
CA VAL A 57 14.93 -7.28 7.22
C VAL A 57 13.48 -7.24 7.68
N LEU A 58 12.60 -6.54 6.96
CA LEU A 58 11.17 -6.50 7.27
C LEU A 58 10.50 -7.88 7.17
N ALA A 59 10.91 -8.73 6.23
CA ALA A 59 10.41 -10.10 6.16
C ALA A 59 10.74 -10.91 7.42
N ALA A 60 11.95 -10.74 8.00
CA ALA A 60 12.30 -11.40 9.25
C ALA A 60 11.47 -10.86 10.43
N PHE A 61 11.26 -9.55 10.48
CA PHE A 61 10.37 -8.92 11.46
C PHE A 61 8.93 -9.46 11.33
N ALA A 62 8.39 -9.53 10.12
CA ALA A 62 7.04 -10.01 9.84
C ALA A 62 6.83 -11.46 10.32
N VAL A 63 7.84 -12.33 10.16
CA VAL A 63 7.79 -13.70 10.68
C VAL A 63 7.70 -13.70 12.21
N ILE A 64 8.52 -12.90 12.90
CA ILE A 64 8.48 -12.78 14.36
C ILE A 64 7.12 -12.24 14.82
N ALA A 65 6.61 -11.19 14.17
CA ALA A 65 5.29 -10.63 14.46
C ALA A 65 4.17 -11.67 14.28
N CYS A 66 4.22 -12.49 13.22
CA CYS A 66 3.27 -13.58 13.01
C CYS A 66 3.27 -14.60 14.16
N LEU A 67 4.46 -14.94 14.71
CA LEU A 67 4.55 -15.85 15.86
C LEU A 67 3.90 -15.24 17.11
N PHE A 68 4.16 -13.95 17.38
CA PHE A 68 3.53 -13.25 18.52
C PHE A 68 2.01 -13.12 18.35
N LEU A 69 1.55 -12.74 17.17
CA LEU A 69 0.11 -12.65 16.86
C LEU A 69 -0.56 -14.01 16.94
N GLY A 70 0.11 -15.08 16.51
CA GLY A 70 -0.38 -16.45 16.67
C GLY A 70 -0.50 -16.88 18.12
N TYR A 71 0.48 -16.53 18.96
CA TYR A 71 0.42 -16.79 20.40
C TYR A 71 -0.70 -16.01 21.10
N LEU A 72 -0.85 -14.71 20.78
CA LEU A 72 -1.94 -13.88 21.30
C LEU A 72 -3.30 -14.40 20.87
N SER A 73 -3.41 -14.92 19.64
CA SER A 73 -4.65 -15.50 19.10
C SER A 73 -5.16 -16.70 19.90
N LEU A 74 -4.28 -17.40 20.60
CA LEU A 74 -4.62 -18.57 21.43
C LEU A 74 -5.01 -18.18 22.87
N SER A 75 -4.73 -16.95 23.28
CA SER A 75 -4.81 -16.51 24.68
C SER A 75 -6.11 -15.78 25.02
N ASP A 76 -6.85 -15.28 24.02
CA ASP A 76 -8.08 -14.52 24.22
C ASP A 76 -9.23 -15.08 23.36
N GLU A 77 -10.41 -15.23 23.96
CA GLU A 77 -11.59 -15.80 23.28
C GLU A 77 -12.16 -14.90 22.19
N ARG A 78 -11.83 -13.60 22.16
CA ARG A 78 -12.26 -12.68 21.09
C ARG A 78 -11.34 -12.74 19.88
N SER A 79 -10.12 -13.21 20.08
CA SER A 79 -9.13 -13.35 19.02
C SER A 79 -9.38 -14.57 18.12
N HIS A 80 -8.83 -14.54 16.91
CA HIS A 80 -8.87 -15.66 15.96
C HIS A 80 -7.58 -15.71 15.14
N PRO A 81 -7.04 -16.91 14.80
CA PRO A 81 -5.81 -17.05 13.99
C PRO A 81 -5.82 -16.34 12.63
N ALA A 82 -7.00 -15.92 12.16
CA ALA A 82 -7.17 -15.12 10.95
C ALA A 82 -6.44 -13.76 11.02
N ILE A 83 -6.10 -13.26 12.23
CA ILE A 83 -5.34 -12.02 12.41
C ILE A 83 -3.96 -12.09 11.75
N ILE A 84 -3.34 -13.27 11.71
CA ILE A 84 -2.07 -13.51 11.00
C ILE A 84 -2.25 -13.30 9.49
N GLY A 85 -3.37 -13.80 8.94
CA GLY A 85 -3.70 -13.60 7.54
C GLY A 85 -3.95 -12.12 7.22
N ALA A 86 -4.69 -11.42 8.08
CA ALA A 86 -4.91 -9.98 7.95
C ALA A 86 -3.59 -9.20 7.97
N PHE A 87 -2.71 -9.54 8.92
CA PHE A 87 -1.35 -8.98 9.04
C PHE A 87 -0.51 -9.19 7.78
N LEU A 88 -0.44 -10.41 7.26
CA LEU A 88 0.34 -10.69 6.06
C LEU A 88 -0.20 -9.96 4.82
N VAL A 89 -1.52 -9.81 4.71
CA VAL A 89 -2.13 -8.99 3.64
C VAL A 89 -1.77 -7.51 3.81
N GLY A 90 -1.82 -6.98 5.03
CA GLY A 90 -1.41 -5.62 5.34
C GLY A 90 0.05 -5.35 5.00
N ALA A 91 0.96 -6.22 5.46
CA ALA A 91 2.40 -6.13 5.20
C ALA A 91 2.71 -6.23 3.70
N LEU A 92 2.03 -7.14 2.98
CA LEU A 92 2.16 -7.23 1.53
C LEU A 92 1.70 -5.94 0.84
N PHE A 93 0.59 -5.36 1.27
CA PHE A 93 0.06 -4.14 0.67
C PHE A 93 0.96 -2.93 0.96
N SER A 94 1.53 -2.84 2.16
CA SER A 94 2.53 -1.82 2.50
C SER A 94 3.79 -1.94 1.64
N ALA A 95 4.34 -3.16 1.52
CA ALA A 95 5.48 -3.43 0.65
C ALA A 95 5.17 -3.12 -0.82
N LEU A 96 3.98 -3.47 -1.33
CA LEU A 96 3.58 -3.11 -2.69
C LEU A 96 3.50 -1.59 -2.87
N ALA A 97 2.92 -0.86 -1.92
CA ALA A 97 2.82 0.59 -1.96
C ALA A 97 4.20 1.26 -1.98
N GLY A 98 5.10 0.83 -1.09
CA GLY A 98 6.48 1.31 -1.03
C GLY A 98 7.25 1.05 -2.32
N PHE A 99 7.12 -0.15 -2.89
CA PHE A 99 7.76 -0.51 -4.15
C PHE A 99 7.28 0.33 -5.34
N ILE A 100 5.96 0.52 -5.47
CA ILE A 100 5.36 1.35 -6.51
C ILE A 100 5.81 2.80 -6.35
N GLY A 101 5.74 3.33 -5.12
CA GLY A 101 6.15 4.70 -4.77
C GLY A 101 7.60 4.99 -5.11
N MET A 102 8.52 4.11 -4.70
CA MET A 102 9.95 4.28 -4.96
C MET A 102 10.26 4.23 -6.47
N ARG A 103 9.61 3.31 -7.20
CA ARG A 103 9.76 3.20 -8.66
C ARG A 103 9.26 4.40 -9.43
N ILE A 104 8.20 5.07 -8.97
CA ILE A 104 7.71 6.27 -9.64
C ILE A 104 8.52 7.50 -9.25
N ALA A 105 8.92 7.63 -7.98
CA ALA A 105 9.72 8.74 -7.48
C ALA A 105 11.05 8.84 -8.24
N THR A 106 11.78 7.73 -8.32
CA THR A 106 13.06 7.65 -9.06
C THR A 106 12.92 8.03 -10.54
N ARG A 107 11.82 7.66 -11.18
CA ARG A 107 11.52 8.06 -12.57
C ARG A 107 11.10 9.52 -12.69
N ALA A 108 10.32 10.04 -11.75
CA ALA A 108 9.79 11.40 -11.77
C ALA A 108 10.88 12.45 -11.56
N ASN A 109 11.92 12.14 -10.77
CA ASN A 109 13.01 13.08 -10.44
C ASN A 109 13.69 13.65 -11.69
N VAL A 110 14.16 12.78 -12.59
CA VAL A 110 14.87 13.21 -13.80
C VAL A 110 13.96 13.96 -14.78
N ARG A 111 12.70 13.54 -14.88
CA ARG A 111 11.68 14.16 -15.75
C ARG A 111 11.25 15.53 -15.25
N THR A 112 11.18 15.68 -13.93
CA THR A 112 10.94 16.97 -13.27
C THR A 112 12.09 17.93 -13.56
N ALA A 113 13.34 17.48 -13.41
CA ALA A 113 14.51 18.28 -13.72
C ALA A 113 14.57 18.70 -15.21
N GLN A 114 14.21 17.80 -16.12
CA GLN A 114 14.14 18.12 -17.55
C GLN A 114 13.02 19.13 -17.84
N ALA A 115 11.83 18.94 -17.26
CA ALA A 115 10.71 19.87 -17.41
C ALA A 115 11.05 21.26 -16.88
N ALA A 116 11.81 21.36 -15.78
CA ALA A 116 12.24 22.62 -15.17
C ALA A 116 13.11 23.48 -16.09
N ARG A 117 13.82 22.87 -17.06
CA ARG A 117 14.58 23.62 -18.08
C ARG A 117 13.67 24.39 -19.04
N SER A 118 12.41 24.02 -19.14
CA SER A 118 11.41 24.68 -20.01
C SER A 118 10.45 25.57 -19.24
N SER A 119 9.97 25.14 -18.07
CA SER A 119 9.01 25.90 -17.26
C SER A 119 8.92 25.30 -15.86
N LEU A 120 8.86 26.18 -14.84
CA LEU A 120 8.56 25.78 -13.47
C LEU A 120 7.19 25.11 -13.35
N SER A 121 6.17 25.62 -14.07
CA SER A 121 4.82 25.04 -14.04
C SER A 121 4.84 23.59 -14.51
N LYS A 122 5.54 23.31 -15.61
CA LYS A 122 5.67 21.93 -16.13
C LYS A 122 6.42 21.02 -15.17
N ALA A 123 7.47 21.54 -14.52
CA ALA A 123 8.19 20.78 -13.51
C ALA A 123 7.29 20.41 -12.32
N LEU A 124 6.51 21.38 -11.84
CA LEU A 124 5.51 21.15 -10.80
C LEU A 124 4.48 20.11 -11.22
N ASP A 125 3.96 20.19 -12.45
CA ASP A 125 3.00 19.19 -12.95
C ASP A 125 3.57 17.76 -12.90
N VAL A 126 4.83 17.57 -13.27
CA VAL A 126 5.50 16.26 -13.24
C VAL A 126 5.81 15.81 -11.82
N SER A 127 6.27 16.70 -10.94
CA SER A 127 6.60 16.35 -9.56
C SER A 127 5.35 16.02 -8.75
N PHE A 128 4.27 16.81 -8.91
CA PHE A 128 2.99 16.55 -8.28
C PHE A 128 2.34 15.29 -8.83
N ALA A 129 2.45 15.02 -10.13
CA ALA A 129 2.01 13.75 -10.72
C ALA A 129 2.74 12.56 -10.09
N GLY A 130 4.07 12.64 -9.96
CA GLY A 130 4.87 11.61 -9.30
C GLY A 130 4.43 11.37 -7.85
N GLY A 131 4.22 12.45 -7.08
CA GLY A 131 3.71 12.37 -5.70
C GLY A 131 2.29 11.81 -5.61
N SER A 132 1.41 12.17 -6.53
CA SER A 132 0.02 11.68 -6.56
C SER A 132 -0.07 10.17 -6.77
N VAL A 133 0.85 9.57 -7.52
CA VAL A 133 0.93 8.10 -7.70
C VAL A 133 1.24 7.43 -6.37
N MET A 134 2.15 7.99 -5.56
CA MET A 134 2.45 7.45 -4.24
C MET A 134 1.23 7.59 -3.32
N GLY A 135 0.63 8.78 -3.24
CA GLY A 135 -0.52 9.03 -2.34
C GLY A 135 -1.74 8.18 -2.68
N MET A 136 -2.15 8.17 -3.95
CA MET A 136 -3.31 7.39 -4.41
C MET A 136 -3.04 5.88 -4.38
N GLY A 137 -1.79 5.45 -4.58
CA GLY A 137 -1.40 4.04 -4.48
C GLY A 137 -1.54 3.51 -3.06
N VAL A 138 -1.01 4.26 -2.08
CA VAL A 138 -1.12 3.91 -0.64
C VAL A 138 -2.59 3.93 -0.20
N ALA A 139 -3.31 5.02 -0.47
CA ALA A 139 -4.72 5.13 -0.09
C ALA A 139 -5.59 4.06 -0.78
N GLY A 140 -5.34 3.78 -2.06
CA GLY A 140 -6.06 2.77 -2.82
C GLY A 140 -5.86 1.35 -2.28
N LEU A 141 -4.62 0.97 -1.99
CA LEU A 141 -4.31 -0.33 -1.38
C LEU A 141 -4.91 -0.43 0.02
N ALA A 142 -4.80 0.60 0.85
CA ALA A 142 -5.36 0.61 2.20
C ALA A 142 -6.89 0.45 2.20
N VAL A 143 -7.60 1.23 1.38
CA VAL A 143 -9.06 1.16 1.26
C VAL A 143 -9.52 -0.17 0.66
N LEU A 144 -8.80 -0.68 -0.34
CA LEU A 144 -9.09 -2.00 -0.92
C LEU A 144 -8.89 -3.12 0.10
N GLY A 145 -7.77 -3.11 0.82
CA GLY A 145 -7.41 -4.14 1.79
C GLY A 145 -8.34 -4.14 3.00
N LEU A 146 -8.45 -2.99 3.68
CA LEU A 146 -9.29 -2.84 4.86
C LEU A 146 -10.77 -3.09 4.53
N GLY A 147 -11.26 -2.55 3.41
CA GLY A 147 -12.64 -2.74 2.96
C GLY A 147 -12.95 -4.20 2.62
N SER A 148 -12.07 -4.87 1.87
CA SER A 148 -12.28 -6.27 1.49
C SER A 148 -12.18 -7.21 2.69
N LEU A 149 -11.20 -7.01 3.57
CA LEU A 149 -11.03 -7.82 4.78
C LEU A 149 -12.15 -7.58 5.78
N PHE A 150 -12.64 -6.35 5.95
CA PHE A 150 -13.80 -6.08 6.78
C PHE A 150 -15.03 -6.83 6.27
N ILE A 151 -15.30 -6.79 4.96
CA ILE A 151 -16.40 -7.54 4.36
C ILE A 151 -16.24 -9.04 4.61
N LEU A 152 -15.04 -9.58 4.38
CA LEU A 152 -14.74 -10.99 4.60
C LEU A 152 -14.97 -11.41 6.06
N PHE A 153 -14.43 -10.65 7.02
CA PHE A 153 -14.52 -10.98 8.45
C PHE A 153 -15.92 -10.74 9.01
N TYR A 154 -16.66 -9.78 8.47
CA TYR A 154 -18.08 -9.62 8.78
C TYR A 154 -18.84 -10.89 8.42
N TYR A 155 -18.68 -11.42 7.21
CA TYR A 155 -19.35 -12.67 6.80
C TYR A 155 -18.87 -13.90 7.55
N MET A 156 -17.59 -13.93 7.95
CA MET A 156 -17.02 -15.08 8.66
C MET A 156 -17.44 -15.14 10.13
N PHE A 157 -17.63 -14.00 10.79
CA PHE A 157 -17.86 -13.96 12.24
C PHE A 157 -19.15 -13.28 12.66
N ALA A 158 -19.53 -12.17 12.02
CA ALA A 158 -20.54 -11.24 12.54
C ALA A 158 -21.86 -11.22 11.74
N GLU A 159 -22.03 -12.10 10.75
CA GLU A 159 -23.26 -12.17 9.97
C GLU A 159 -24.44 -12.62 10.85
N GLY A 160 -25.52 -11.84 10.84
CA GLY A 160 -26.71 -12.11 11.67
C GLY A 160 -26.60 -11.60 13.11
N TYR A 161 -25.43 -11.12 13.54
CA TYR A 161 -25.21 -10.55 14.86
C TYR A 161 -25.35 -9.02 14.88
N GLY A 162 -25.64 -8.46 16.06
CA GLY A 162 -25.74 -7.01 16.26
C GLY A 162 -24.39 -6.30 16.19
N ALA A 163 -24.39 -4.98 15.98
CA ALA A 163 -23.15 -4.19 15.90
C ALA A 163 -22.33 -4.16 17.21
N ASN A 164 -22.98 -4.35 18.36
CA ASN A 164 -22.34 -4.39 19.69
C ASN A 164 -22.19 -5.84 20.21
N SER A 165 -22.04 -6.80 19.31
CA SER A 165 -21.88 -8.22 19.64
C SER A 165 -20.40 -8.59 19.80
N LEU A 166 -20.13 -9.65 20.56
CA LEU A 166 -18.79 -10.21 20.71
C LEU A 166 -18.20 -10.65 19.36
N GLU A 167 -19.06 -11.11 18.46
CA GLU A 167 -18.72 -11.54 17.12
C GLU A 167 -18.26 -10.38 16.23
N MET A 168 -18.88 -9.20 16.37
CA MET A 168 -18.42 -7.98 15.72
C MET A 168 -17.08 -7.52 16.31
N GLU A 169 -16.91 -7.59 17.64
CA GLU A 169 -15.63 -7.28 18.29
C GLU A 169 -14.50 -8.18 17.75
N ARG A 170 -14.75 -9.49 17.64
CA ARG A 170 -13.82 -10.45 17.02
C ARG A 170 -13.49 -10.07 15.57
N ALA A 171 -14.48 -9.72 14.76
CA ALA A 171 -14.24 -9.31 13.36
C ALA A 171 -13.35 -8.07 13.27
N LEU A 172 -13.56 -7.08 14.15
CA LEU A 172 -12.75 -5.86 14.22
C LEU A 172 -11.35 -6.13 14.77
N GLU A 173 -11.22 -6.98 15.80
CA GLU A 173 -9.94 -7.36 16.38
C GLU A 173 -9.07 -8.07 15.34
N VAL A 174 -9.61 -9.04 14.62
CA VAL A 174 -8.91 -9.72 13.52
C VAL A 174 -8.52 -8.73 12.42
N LEU A 175 -9.38 -7.75 12.13
CA LEU A 175 -9.10 -6.70 11.15
C LEU A 175 -7.93 -5.78 11.59
N THR A 176 -7.72 -5.56 12.89
CA THR A 176 -6.56 -4.77 13.38
C THR A 176 -5.23 -5.36 12.94
N GLY A 177 -5.16 -6.68 12.70
CA GLY A 177 -4.01 -7.34 12.11
C GLY A 177 -3.57 -6.68 10.79
N PHE A 178 -4.52 -6.28 9.93
CA PHE A 178 -4.21 -5.57 8.69
C PHE A 178 -3.49 -4.25 8.95
N SER A 179 -3.97 -3.45 9.91
CA SER A 179 -3.34 -2.17 10.25
C SER A 179 -1.94 -2.39 10.82
N LEU A 180 -1.76 -3.36 11.72
CA LEU A 180 -0.46 -3.73 12.27
C LEU A 180 0.52 -4.16 11.16
N GLY A 181 0.04 -4.96 10.21
CA GLY A 181 0.83 -5.39 9.05
C GLY A 181 1.16 -4.23 8.12
N ALA A 182 0.21 -3.32 7.87
CA ALA A 182 0.43 -2.19 6.98
C ALA A 182 1.44 -1.17 7.53
N GLU A 183 1.56 -1.06 8.85
CA GLU A 183 2.49 -0.17 9.55
C GLU A 183 3.89 -0.75 9.74
N SER A 184 4.08 -2.06 9.54
CA SER A 184 5.35 -2.78 9.77
C SER A 184 6.20 -2.98 8.52
#